data_AF-A0A858ATL9-F1
#
_entry.id   AF-A0A858ATL9-F1
#
_cell.length_a   1.000
_cell.length_b   1.000
_cell.length_c   1.000
_cell.angle_alpha   90.00
_cell.angle_beta   90.00
_cell.angle_gamma   90.00
#
_symmetry.space_group_name_H-M   'P 1'
#
loop_
_entity.id
_entity.type
_entity.pdbx_description
1 polymer ?
#
loop_
_entity_poly.entity_id
_entity_poly.type
_entity_poly.pdbx_seq_one_letter_code
_entity_poly.pdbx_strand_id
1 'polypeptide(L)'
;MNNKIQQFLLDDKLSQEQLRVLKAAIDKDINPSYFSLFANPDFQPQSMFILTKLSFLLDIEIFGLLANKYLTTRKLQYISDFILENKPQIEYVKYITNSRLSMSQISLILRELKNGIDIKLFEKVCDPALTISQIAKSLSKR
;
A
#
# COMPACT_ATOMS: atom_id res chain seq x y z
N MET A 1 21.29 18.36 5.16
CA MET A 1 20.20 17.86 4.29
C MET A 1 20.81 16.90 3.28
N ASN A 2 20.26 15.70 3.11
CA ASN A 2 20.86 14.65 2.26
C ASN A 2 20.76 15.03 0.76
N ASN A 3 21.86 15.02 0.01
CA ASN A 3 21.92 15.45 -1.40
C ASN A 3 20.88 14.73 -2.30
N LYS A 4 20.52 13.49 -1.98
CA LYS A 4 19.47 12.75 -2.70
C LYS A 4 18.07 13.34 -2.53
N ILE A 5 17.74 13.85 -1.34
CA ILE A 5 16.43 14.46 -1.05
C ILE A 5 16.27 15.77 -1.82
N GLN A 6 17.35 16.55 -1.92
CA GLN A 6 17.35 17.80 -2.69
C GLN A 6 17.11 17.56 -4.18
N GLN A 7 17.66 16.47 -4.75
CA GLN A 7 17.42 16.12 -6.16
C GLN A 7 15.94 15.82 -6.44
N PHE A 8 15.22 15.16 -5.53
CA PHE A 8 13.79 14.91 -5.71
C PHE A 8 12.97 16.20 -5.76
N LEU A 9 13.32 17.21 -4.95
CA LEU A 9 12.59 18.49 -4.92
C LEU A 9 12.83 19.37 -6.14
N LEU A 10 13.84 19.05 -6.95
CA LEU A 10 14.16 19.75 -8.19
C LEU A 10 13.52 19.11 -9.42
N ASP A 11 12.77 18.01 -9.26
CA ASP A 11 12.02 17.38 -10.33
C ASP A 11 10.85 18.29 -10.77
N ASP A 12 10.95 18.80 -11.99
CA ASP A 12 9.99 19.72 -12.60
C ASP A 12 8.63 19.07 -12.90
N LYS A 13 8.55 17.74 -12.82
CA LYS A 13 7.31 16.98 -12.98
C LYS A 13 6.45 16.93 -11.72
N LEU A 14 7.00 17.33 -10.57
CA LEU A 14 6.23 17.36 -9.33
C LEU A 14 5.24 18.54 -9.34
N SER A 15 3.98 18.23 -9.08
CA SER A 15 2.97 19.24 -8.76
C SER A 15 3.28 19.96 -7.45
N GLN A 16 2.73 21.16 -7.28
CA GLN A 16 2.86 21.93 -6.05
C GLN A 16 2.37 21.17 -4.81
N GLU A 17 1.31 20.38 -4.94
CA GLU A 17 0.79 19.59 -3.82
C GLU A 17 1.72 18.43 -3.46
N GLN A 18 2.34 17.75 -4.44
CA GLN A 18 3.36 16.75 -4.17
C GLN A 18 4.57 17.39 -3.49
N LEU A 19 5.06 18.53 -3.98
CA LEU A 19 6.14 19.28 -3.34
C LEU A 19 5.82 19.66 -1.89
N ARG A 20 4.58 20.09 -1.61
CA ARG A 20 4.12 20.41 -0.25
C ARG A 20 4.19 19.20 0.67
N VAL A 21 3.71 18.04 0.20
CA VAL A 21 3.76 16.78 0.96
C VAL A 21 5.21 16.35 1.22
N LEU A 22 6.07 16.40 0.20
CA LEU A 22 7.47 16.00 0.33
C LEU A 22 8.26 16.92 1.27
N LYS A 23 8.05 18.24 1.20
CA LYS A 23 8.63 19.19 2.16
C LYS A 23 8.18 18.88 3.59
N ALA A 24 6.88 18.68 3.80
CA ALA A 24 6.36 18.32 5.13
C ALA A 24 6.90 16.97 5.64
N ALA A 25 7.20 16.02 4.76
CA ALA A 25 7.84 14.76 5.14
C ALA A 25 9.30 14.98 5.57
N ILE A 26 10.04 15.84 4.87
CA ILE A 26 11.41 16.23 5.21
C ILE A 26 11.45 16.97 6.54
N ASP A 27 10.52 17.92 6.76
CA ASP A 27 10.42 18.68 8.01
C ASP A 27 10.12 17.80 9.23
N LYS A 28 9.62 16.57 8.99
CA LYS A 28 9.37 15.55 10.03
C LYS A 28 10.49 14.52 10.14
N ASP A 29 11.65 14.78 9.55
CA ASP A 29 12.83 13.91 9.57
C ASP A 29 12.53 12.47 9.11
N ILE A 30 11.69 12.33 8.08
CA ILE A 30 11.41 11.01 7.50
C ILE A 30 12.70 10.32 7.05
N ASN A 31 12.79 9.02 7.33
CA ASN A 31 13.95 8.22 6.93
C ASN A 31 14.12 8.26 5.39
N PRO A 32 15.32 8.59 4.87
CA PRO A 32 15.56 8.69 3.43
C PRO A 32 15.21 7.42 2.64
N SER A 33 15.36 6.24 3.24
CA SER A 33 15.03 4.96 2.61
C SER A 33 13.52 4.86 2.33
N TYR A 34 12.68 5.31 3.26
CA TYR A 34 11.23 5.38 3.07
C TYR A 34 10.85 6.48 2.08
N PHE A 35 11.46 7.67 2.22
CA PHE A 35 11.22 8.81 1.33
C PHE A 35 11.41 8.44 -0.14
N SER A 36 12.50 7.73 -0.46
CA SER A 36 12.84 7.34 -1.83
C SER A 36 11.83 6.41 -2.50
N LEU A 37 10.96 5.73 -1.72
CA LEU A 37 9.98 4.78 -2.26
C LEU A 37 8.71 5.47 -2.77
N PHE A 38 8.41 6.70 -2.33
CA PHE A 38 7.19 7.40 -2.74
C PHE A 38 7.41 8.81 -3.31
N ALA A 39 8.62 9.37 -3.19
CA ALA A 39 8.99 10.67 -3.77
C ALA A 39 9.14 10.57 -5.30
N ASN A 40 8.02 10.40 -6.00
CA ASN A 40 7.96 10.20 -7.45
C ASN A 40 6.69 10.84 -8.03
N PRO A 41 6.78 11.59 -9.16
CA PRO A 41 5.64 12.31 -9.75
C PRO A 41 4.45 11.43 -10.15
N ASP A 42 4.64 10.12 -10.34
CA ASP A 42 3.57 9.18 -10.68
C ASP A 42 2.63 8.87 -9.49
N PHE A 43 3.01 9.20 -8.25
CA PHE A 43 2.12 9.03 -7.11
C PHE A 43 1.12 10.17 -6.99
N GLN A 44 -0.13 9.84 -6.68
CA GLN A 44 -1.10 10.86 -6.28
C GLN A 44 -0.64 11.54 -4.98
N PRO A 45 -0.81 12.88 -4.84
CA PRO A 45 -0.41 13.58 -3.62
C PRO A 45 -1.06 13.01 -2.35
N GLN A 46 -2.31 12.54 -2.45
CA GLN A 46 -3.01 11.90 -1.33
C GLN A 46 -2.36 10.57 -0.93
N SER A 47 -1.92 9.76 -1.89
CA SER A 47 -1.13 8.55 -1.59
C SER A 47 0.20 8.91 -0.92
N MET A 48 0.91 9.93 -1.39
CA MET A 48 2.15 10.39 -0.75
C MET A 48 1.92 10.82 0.70
N PHE A 49 0.79 11.50 0.98
CA PHE A 49 0.46 11.92 2.33
C PHE A 49 0.19 10.73 3.26
N ILE A 50 -0.52 9.70 2.78
CA ILE A 50 -0.74 8.45 3.51
C ILE A 50 0.60 7.76 3.76
N LEU A 51 1.43 7.58 2.73
CA LEU A 51 2.74 6.94 2.84
C LEU A 51 3.66 7.71 3.80
N THR A 52 3.62 9.04 3.80
CA THR A 52 4.37 9.84 4.79
C THR A 52 4.01 9.43 6.23
N LYS A 53 2.72 9.25 6.55
CA LYS A 53 2.29 8.79 7.88
C LYS A 53 2.73 7.35 8.16
N LEU A 54 2.54 6.45 7.19
CA LEU A 54 2.86 5.03 7.34
C LEU A 54 4.36 4.77 7.53
N SER A 55 5.23 5.66 7.05
CA SER A 55 6.68 5.54 7.22
C SER A 55 7.15 5.54 8.68
N PHE A 56 6.33 6.08 9.60
CA PHE A 56 6.60 6.09 11.03
C PHE A 56 5.97 4.89 11.78
N LEU A 57 5.12 4.12 11.11
CA LEU A 57 4.28 3.09 11.72
C LEU A 57 4.61 1.68 11.25
N LEU A 58 5.17 1.54 10.05
CA LEU A 58 5.41 0.26 9.39
C LEU A 58 6.91 0.04 9.19
N ASP A 59 7.31 -1.23 9.23
CA ASP A 59 8.63 -1.64 8.74
C ASP A 59 8.76 -1.36 7.23
N ILE A 60 10.01 -1.25 6.78
CA ILE A 60 10.30 -0.83 5.41
C ILE A 60 9.85 -1.87 4.38
N GLU A 61 9.74 -3.14 4.75
CA GLU A 61 9.36 -4.21 3.83
C GLU A 61 7.87 -4.13 3.50
N ILE A 62 7.00 -4.04 4.53
CA ILE A 62 5.57 -3.80 4.36
C ILE A 62 5.33 -2.43 3.70
N PHE A 63 6.08 -1.41 4.11
CA PHE A 63 6.00 -0.09 3.49
C PHE A 63 6.27 -0.13 1.99
N GLY A 64 7.31 -0.85 1.57
CA GLY A 64 7.67 -1.00 0.16
C GLY A 64 6.57 -1.67 -0.68
N LEU A 65 5.81 -2.61 -0.09
CA LEU A 65 4.67 -3.23 -0.75
C LEU A 65 3.50 -2.24 -0.94
N LEU A 66 3.28 -1.35 0.02
CA LEU A 66 2.24 -0.31 -0.03
C LEU A 66 2.63 0.88 -0.90
N ALA A 67 3.93 1.20 -0.99
CA ALA A 67 4.51 2.25 -1.82
C ALA A 67 4.50 1.84 -3.31
N ASN A 68 3.31 1.54 -3.83
CA ASN A 68 3.07 1.14 -5.20
C ASN A 68 2.16 2.17 -5.88
N LYS A 69 2.69 2.90 -6.86
CA LYS A 69 1.95 3.94 -7.60
C LYS A 69 0.67 3.45 -8.30
N TYR A 70 0.56 2.14 -8.55
CA TYR A 70 -0.63 1.54 -9.15
C TYR A 70 -1.72 1.17 -8.13
N LEU A 71 -1.43 1.25 -6.82
CA LEU A 71 -2.46 1.22 -5.79
C LEU A 71 -3.14 2.58 -5.75
N THR A 72 -4.44 2.59 -6.00
CA THR A 72 -5.24 3.81 -5.84
C THR A 72 -5.21 4.26 -4.38
N THR A 73 -5.32 5.56 -4.14
CA THR A 73 -5.39 6.13 -2.78
C THR A 73 -6.39 5.38 -1.88
N ARG A 74 -7.56 5.02 -2.43
CA ARG A 74 -8.60 4.26 -1.70
C ARG A 74 -8.15 2.85 -1.31
N LYS A 75 -7.46 2.12 -2.20
CA LYS A 75 -6.91 0.78 -1.89
C LYS A 75 -5.81 0.90 -0.85
N LEU A 76 -4.88 1.83 -1.04
CA LEU A 76 -3.78 2.09 -0.11
C LEU A 76 -4.30 2.33 1.30
N GLN A 77 -5.25 3.26 1.48
CA GLN A 77 -5.84 3.56 2.78
C GLN A 77 -6.50 2.31 3.41
N TYR A 78 -7.36 1.63 2.64
CA TYR A 78 -8.12 0.49 3.17
C TYR A 78 -7.22 -0.69 3.57
N ILE A 79 -6.20 -0.98 2.76
CA ILE A 79 -5.22 -2.04 3.06
C ILE A 79 -4.34 -1.62 4.24
N SER A 80 -3.89 -0.37 4.30
CA SER A 80 -3.01 0.08 5.39
C SER A 80 -3.72 0.09 6.74
N ASP A 81 -5.00 0.49 6.78
CA ASP A 81 -5.81 0.45 8.00
C ASP A 81 -5.92 -0.99 8.50
N PHE A 82 -6.22 -1.93 7.60
CA PHE A 82 -6.25 -3.35 7.94
C PHE A 82 -4.91 -3.86 8.50
N ILE A 83 -3.80 -3.50 7.86
CA ILE A 83 -2.45 -3.92 8.29
C ILE A 83 -2.13 -3.39 9.69
N LEU A 84 -2.42 -2.11 9.96
CA LEU A 84 -2.16 -1.49 11.25
C LEU A 84 -3.00 -2.13 12.37
N GLU A 85 -4.25 -2.48 12.08
CA GLU A 85 -5.17 -3.09 13.05
C GLU A 85 -4.89 -4.57 13.32
N ASN A 86 -4.57 -5.34 12.26
CA ASN A 86 -4.58 -6.81 12.33
C ASN A 86 -3.16 -7.40 12.27
N LYS A 87 -2.15 -6.62 11.88
CA LYS A 87 -0.73 -7.02 11.79
C LYS A 87 -0.55 -8.39 11.11
N PRO A 88 -1.08 -8.58 9.87
CA PRO A 88 -0.97 -9.86 9.18
C PRO A 88 0.49 -10.20 8.89
N GLN A 89 0.78 -11.50 8.73
CA GLN A 89 2.11 -11.92 8.27
C GLN A 89 2.39 -11.39 6.87
N ILE A 90 3.67 -11.15 6.56
CA ILE A 90 4.08 -10.50 5.33
C ILE A 90 3.70 -11.26 4.06
N GLU A 91 3.58 -12.60 4.14
CA GLU A 91 3.09 -13.45 3.08
C GLU A 91 1.69 -13.03 2.62
N TYR A 92 0.79 -12.73 3.57
CA TYR A 92 -0.55 -12.22 3.25
C TYR A 92 -0.49 -10.80 2.68
N VAL A 93 0.39 -9.93 3.21
CA VAL A 93 0.57 -8.56 2.73
C VAL A 93 0.90 -8.54 1.23
N LYS A 94 1.83 -9.41 0.80
CA LYS A 94 2.25 -9.52 -0.61
C LYS A 94 1.10 -9.74 -1.58
N TYR A 95 0.08 -10.51 -1.20
CA TYR A 95 -1.09 -10.74 -2.04
C TYR A 95 -2.08 -9.57 -1.99
N ILE A 96 -2.39 -9.03 -0.81
CA ILE A 96 -3.42 -7.97 -0.68
C ILE A 96 -2.98 -6.64 -1.28
N THR A 97 -1.67 -6.39 -1.40
CA THR A 97 -1.11 -5.20 -2.06
C THR A 97 -1.03 -5.33 -3.58
N ASN A 98 -1.55 -6.42 -4.17
CA ASN A 98 -1.62 -6.55 -5.62
C ASN A 98 -2.59 -5.51 -6.21
N SER A 99 -2.03 -4.55 -6.96
CA SER A 99 -2.78 -3.44 -7.54
C SER A 99 -3.89 -3.86 -8.50
N ARG A 100 -3.81 -5.07 -9.07
CA ARG A 100 -4.83 -5.63 -9.98
C ARG A 100 -6.09 -6.12 -9.27
N LEU A 101 -6.05 -6.36 -7.96
CA LEU A 101 -7.26 -6.71 -7.19
C LEU A 101 -8.21 -5.52 -7.14
N SER A 102 -9.47 -5.71 -7.52
CA SER A 102 -10.54 -4.74 -7.34
C SER A 102 -10.84 -4.46 -5.85
N MET A 103 -11.48 -3.34 -5.56
CA MET A 103 -11.92 -3.01 -4.20
C MET A 103 -12.83 -4.10 -3.60
N SER A 104 -13.72 -4.69 -4.42
CA SER A 104 -14.62 -5.75 -3.97
C SER A 104 -13.85 -7.03 -3.63
N GLN A 105 -12.82 -7.37 -4.42
CA GLN A 105 -11.96 -8.53 -4.13
C GLN A 105 -11.20 -8.29 -2.83
N ILE A 106 -10.55 -7.12 -2.66
CA ILE A 106 -9.84 -6.76 -1.44
C ILE A 106 -10.76 -6.85 -0.23
N SER A 107 -11.95 -6.25 -0.29
CA SER A 107 -12.91 -6.27 0.82
C SER A 107 -13.29 -7.69 1.25
N LEU A 108 -13.57 -8.57 0.27
CA LEU A 108 -13.88 -9.96 0.56
C LEU A 108 -12.67 -10.69 1.16
N ILE A 109 -11.50 -10.58 0.53
CA ILE A 109 -10.27 -11.24 0.94
C ILE A 109 -9.86 -10.82 2.37
N LEU A 110 -9.90 -9.54 2.69
CA LEU A 110 -9.52 -9.03 4.02
C LEU A 110 -10.49 -9.49 5.12
N ARG A 111 -11.78 -9.60 4.81
CA ARG A 111 -12.76 -10.18 5.73
C ARG A 111 -12.42 -11.63 6.06
N GLU A 112 -12.08 -12.43 5.05
CA GLU A 112 -11.70 -13.83 5.26
C GLU A 112 -10.36 -13.97 5.97
N LEU A 113 -9.42 -13.03 5.73
CA LEU A 113 -8.17 -12.96 6.48
C LEU A 113 -8.40 -12.76 7.97
N LYS A 114 -9.29 -11.83 8.31
CA LYS A 114 -9.72 -11.60 9.69
C LYS A 114 -10.36 -12.85 10.32
N ASN A 115 -10.98 -13.71 9.52
CA ASN A 115 -11.61 -14.96 9.97
C ASN A 115 -10.65 -16.17 9.98
N GLY A 116 -9.34 -15.99 9.77
CA GLY A 116 -8.36 -17.07 9.90
C GLY A 116 -8.24 -17.99 8.67
N ILE A 117 -8.41 -17.46 7.48
CA ILE A 117 -8.11 -18.15 6.21
C ILE A 117 -6.70 -18.78 6.17
N ASP A 118 -6.62 -20.05 5.80
CA ASP A 118 -5.34 -20.70 5.51
C ASP A 118 -4.65 -20.06 4.28
N ILE A 119 -3.31 -19.99 4.32
CA ILE A 119 -2.50 -19.32 3.30
C ILE A 119 -2.62 -19.96 1.92
N LYS A 120 -2.74 -21.30 1.80
CA LYS A 120 -2.85 -21.96 0.49
C LYS A 120 -4.14 -21.57 -0.22
N LEU A 121 -5.23 -21.51 0.56
CA LEU A 121 -6.50 -21.06 0.00
C LEU A 121 -6.53 -19.54 -0.18
N PHE A 122 -5.83 -18.77 0.67
CA PHE A 122 -5.65 -17.34 0.52
C PHE A 122 -5.00 -16.97 -0.82
N GLU A 123 -3.86 -17.59 -1.11
CA GLU A 123 -3.13 -17.43 -2.37
C GLU A 123 -4.05 -17.65 -3.56
N LYS A 124 -4.81 -18.74 -3.54
CA LYS A 124 -5.75 -19.09 -4.62
C LYS A 124 -6.84 -18.03 -4.81
N VAL A 125 -7.39 -17.46 -3.74
CA VAL A 125 -8.46 -16.45 -3.85
C VAL A 125 -7.95 -15.05 -4.15
N CYS A 126 -6.65 -14.80 -4.04
CA CYS A 126 -6.00 -13.53 -4.39
C CYS A 126 -5.61 -13.42 -5.87
N ASP A 127 -6.18 -14.26 -6.74
CA ASP A 127 -6.04 -14.12 -8.19
C ASP A 127 -6.94 -12.99 -8.72
N PRO A 128 -6.38 -11.91 -9.29
CA PRO A 128 -7.16 -10.79 -9.81
C PRO A 128 -8.09 -11.18 -10.96
N ALA A 129 -7.86 -12.30 -11.65
CA ALA A 129 -8.75 -12.79 -12.70
C ALA A 129 -10.06 -13.39 -12.15
N LEU A 130 -10.14 -13.71 -10.86
CA LEU A 130 -11.33 -14.30 -10.26
C LEU A 130 -12.41 -13.24 -9.98
N THR A 131 -13.62 -13.52 -10.41
CA THR A 131 -14.81 -12.76 -9.98
C THR A 131 -15.10 -12.96 -8.50
N ILE A 132 -15.86 -12.03 -7.91
CA ILE A 132 -16.34 -12.14 -6.52
C ILE A 132 -17.12 -13.45 -6.30
N SER A 133 -17.94 -13.86 -7.27
CA SER A 133 -18.69 -15.11 -7.20
C SER A 133 -17.79 -16.35 -7.19
N GLN A 134 -16.70 -16.35 -7.97
CA GLN A 134 -15.72 -17.45 -7.98
C GLN A 134 -14.93 -17.52 -6.67
N ILE A 135 -14.56 -16.36 -6.11
CA ILE A 135 -13.92 -16.28 -4.79
C ILE A 135 -14.89 -16.82 -3.74
N ALA A 136 -16.11 -16.29 -3.65
CA ALA A 136 -17.12 -16.72 -2.70
C ALA A 136 -17.39 -18.24 -2.75
N LYS A 137 -17.50 -18.82 -3.95
CA LYS A 137 -17.65 -20.27 -4.16
C LYS A 137 -16.44 -21.09 -3.69
N SER A 138 -15.24 -20.51 -3.75
CA SER A 138 -14.02 -21.16 -3.23
C SER A 138 -13.95 -21.09 -1.70
N LEU A 139 -14.48 -20.02 -1.12
CA LEU A 139 -14.57 -19.82 0.33
C LEU A 139 -15.65 -20.70 0.98
N SER A 140 -16.76 -20.96 0.29
CA SER A 140 -17.88 -21.75 0.82
C SER A 140 -17.63 -23.26 0.90
N LYS A 141 -16.44 -23.73 0.47
CA LYS A 141 -16.03 -25.14 0.52
C LYS A 141 -15.10 -25.43 1.70
N ARG A 142 -15.00 -24.49 2.65
CA ARG A 142 -14.20 -24.60 3.87
C ARG A 142 -14.96 -25.31 4.97
#